data_AF-A0A420HV57-F1
#
_entry.id   AF-A0A420HV57-F1
#
_cell.length_a   1.000
_cell.length_b   1.000
_cell.length_c   1.000
_cell.angle_alpha   90.00
_cell.angle_beta   90.00
_cell.angle_gamma   90.00
#
_symmetry.space_group_name_H-M   'P 1'
#
loop_
_entity.id
_entity.type
_entity.pdbx_description
1 polymer ?
#
loop_
_entity_poly.entity_id
_entity_poly.type
_entity_poly.pdbx_seq_one_letter_code
_entity_poly.pdbx_strand_id
1 'polypeptide(L)'
;MVQKLHNLTITTEEWYHVRLITSILKPFVTLTDLLFGTQEPLIHRSLVFLNTIADGLKAKLKMHLRNRYVSGRLKNDFVTAINAGIQKIEIFNHETEGASKLLYNLATILDPARKLLLFHEWDNKGNQTNKKYQQIYRKGFIDYFTENYQHTTSSPPEIALLRPSFQVRRSLEIQATRYLDSEVVDDEGGKLDPLDWRRRNEKEFPELAKMARDVLCVAISDIGMKRIFNPGRDIQNYIEAQFDGDSIRKALVLVYALRKTKTLLEKRHRKPHLPDDPDDLFDDEDIRDSMAIEPNQDDDDDDDFYNNNFYDADDDVNNEVDEQISDIRLT
;
A
#
# COMPACT_ATOMS: atom_id res chain seq x y z
N MET A 1 -6.37 -20.98 -47.12
CA MET A 1 -5.95 -19.67 -46.56
C MET A 1 -6.82 -19.23 -45.40
N VAL A 2 -8.14 -19.53 -45.41
CA VAL A 2 -9.08 -19.24 -44.31
C VAL A 2 -8.77 -20.01 -43.01
N GLN A 3 -8.31 -21.26 -43.07
CA GLN A 3 -7.93 -22.05 -41.88
C GLN A 3 -6.72 -21.51 -41.10
N LYS A 4 -5.82 -20.71 -41.71
CA LYS A 4 -4.66 -20.13 -41.00
C LYS A 4 -5.01 -18.87 -40.20
N LEU A 5 -6.15 -18.24 -40.49
CA LEU A 5 -6.64 -17.07 -39.76
C LEU A 5 -7.38 -17.45 -38.47
N HIS A 6 -7.95 -18.65 -38.39
CA HIS A 6 -8.65 -19.12 -37.18
C HIS A 6 -7.70 -19.43 -36.02
N ASN A 7 -6.42 -19.70 -36.29
CA ASN A 7 -5.38 -19.85 -35.26
C ASN A 7 -4.85 -18.49 -34.75
N LEU A 8 -5.32 -17.37 -35.32
CA LEU A 8 -4.96 -16.01 -34.90
C LEU A 8 -6.15 -15.30 -34.21
N THR A 9 -7.31 -15.96 -34.11
CA THR A 9 -8.45 -15.43 -33.37
C THR A 9 -8.33 -15.83 -31.91
N ILE A 10 -8.30 -14.83 -31.03
CA ILE A 10 -8.25 -15.00 -29.58
C ILE A 10 -9.39 -15.93 -29.14
N THR A 11 -9.06 -17.00 -28.40
CA THR A 11 -10.05 -17.96 -27.92
C THR A 11 -10.91 -17.35 -26.82
N THR A 12 -12.06 -17.96 -26.51
CA THR A 12 -12.91 -17.54 -25.39
C THR A 12 -12.16 -17.60 -24.04
N GLU A 13 -11.28 -18.59 -23.87
CA GLU A 13 -10.40 -18.72 -22.72
C GLU A 13 -9.39 -17.57 -22.63
N GLU A 14 -8.74 -17.22 -23.75
CA GLU A 14 -7.79 -16.11 -23.80
C GLU A 14 -8.49 -14.76 -23.56
N TRP A 15 -9.71 -14.57 -24.08
CA TRP A 15 -10.52 -13.38 -23.80
C TRP A 15 -10.89 -13.26 -22.33
N TYR A 16 -11.26 -14.37 -21.67
CA TYR A 16 -11.49 -14.39 -20.23
C TYR A 16 -10.23 -13.96 -19.46
N HIS A 17 -9.06 -14.45 -19.84
CA HIS A 17 -7.80 -14.05 -19.21
C HIS A 17 -7.46 -12.57 -19.43
N VAL A 18 -7.68 -12.02 -20.62
CA VAL A 18 -7.51 -10.59 -20.89
C VAL A 18 -8.44 -9.74 -20.02
N ARG A 19 -9.70 -10.15 -19.87
CA ARG A 19 -10.67 -9.50 -18.97
C ARG A 19 -10.22 -9.59 -17.51
N LEU A 20 -9.73 -10.76 -17.08
CA LEU A 20 -9.21 -10.99 -15.74
C LEU A 20 -8.01 -10.08 -15.44
N ILE A 21 -7.01 -10.01 -16.33
CA ILE A 21 -5.86 -9.09 -16.19
C ILE A 21 -6.36 -7.65 -16.07
N THR A 22 -7.26 -7.25 -16.96
CA THR A 22 -7.78 -5.87 -16.97
C THR A 22 -8.50 -5.54 -15.67
N SER A 23 -9.32 -6.47 -15.18
CA SER A 23 -10.04 -6.35 -13.90
C SER A 23 -9.07 -6.26 -12.71
N ILE A 24 -7.98 -7.03 -12.72
CA ILE A 24 -6.92 -7.02 -11.70
C ILE A 24 -6.12 -5.71 -11.72
N LEU A 25 -5.77 -5.20 -12.91
CA LEU A 25 -4.92 -4.03 -13.05
C LEU A 25 -5.66 -2.71 -12.86
N LYS A 26 -6.97 -2.67 -13.10
CA LYS A 26 -7.80 -1.46 -13.03
C LYS A 26 -7.71 -0.74 -11.66
N PRO A 27 -7.81 -1.42 -10.49
CA PRO A 27 -7.59 -0.78 -9.19
C PRO A 27 -6.25 -0.07 -9.06
N PHE A 28 -5.17 -0.62 -9.63
CA PHE A 28 -3.85 0.01 -9.61
C PHE A 28 -3.81 1.27 -10.47
N VAL A 29 -4.44 1.24 -11.64
CA VAL A 29 -4.56 2.42 -12.51
C VAL A 29 -5.37 3.51 -11.80
N THR A 30 -6.53 3.17 -11.23
CA THR A 30 -7.37 4.11 -10.48
C THR A 30 -6.61 4.72 -9.29
N LEU A 31 -5.87 3.91 -8.53
CA LEU A 31 -5.05 4.40 -7.44
C LEU A 31 -3.94 5.33 -7.95
N THR A 32 -3.29 4.97 -9.05
CA THR A 32 -2.24 5.81 -9.63
C THR A 32 -2.80 7.15 -10.10
N ASP A 33 -3.97 7.15 -10.75
CA ASP A 33 -4.68 8.37 -11.16
C ASP A 33 -5.11 9.23 -9.96
N LEU A 34 -5.55 8.61 -8.87
CA LEU A 34 -5.82 9.30 -7.61
C LEU A 34 -4.55 9.97 -7.08
N LEU A 35 -3.44 9.22 -6.97
CA LEU A 35 -2.14 9.75 -6.55
C LEU A 35 -1.62 10.86 -7.46
N PHE A 36 -1.96 10.83 -8.76
CA PHE A 36 -1.64 11.89 -9.71
C PHE A 36 -2.51 13.15 -9.59
N GLY A 37 -3.74 12.99 -9.11
CA GLY A 37 -4.80 14.01 -9.17
C GLY A 37 -4.89 14.88 -7.92
N THR A 38 -4.55 14.32 -6.75
CA THR A 38 -4.81 14.99 -5.46
C THR A 38 -3.70 15.96 -5.08
N GLN A 39 -4.09 17.13 -4.61
CA GLN A 39 -3.19 18.04 -3.87
C GLN A 39 -3.24 17.79 -2.36
N GLU A 40 -4.08 16.86 -1.92
CA GLU A 40 -4.33 16.52 -0.54
C GLU A 40 -3.35 15.45 -0.02
N PRO A 41 -3.10 15.41 1.30
CA PRO A 41 -2.22 14.44 1.93
C PRO A 41 -2.84 13.04 1.84
N LEU A 42 -2.34 12.17 0.96
CA LEU A 42 -2.91 10.82 0.83
C LEU A 42 -2.26 9.77 1.73
N ILE A 43 -1.09 10.05 2.33
CA ILE A 43 -0.25 9.04 2.99
C ILE A 43 -0.95 8.23 4.09
N HIS A 44 -1.94 8.83 4.74
CA HIS A 44 -2.78 8.17 5.73
C HIS A 44 -3.66 7.04 5.16
N ARG A 45 -3.93 7.03 3.85
CA ARG A 45 -4.74 6.02 3.17
C ARG A 45 -3.92 4.89 2.55
N SER A 46 -2.60 4.95 2.59
CA SER A 46 -1.74 4.00 1.86
C SER A 46 -2.00 2.53 2.22
N LEU A 47 -2.08 2.23 3.52
CA LEU A 47 -2.34 0.87 4.02
C LEU A 47 -3.77 0.42 3.68
N VAL A 48 -4.73 1.35 3.69
CA VAL A 48 -6.11 1.07 3.30
C VAL A 48 -6.17 0.68 1.83
N PHE A 49 -5.52 1.45 0.95
CA PHE A 49 -5.46 1.14 -0.49
C PHE A 49 -4.85 -0.23 -0.74
N LEU A 50 -3.75 -0.56 -0.06
CA LEU A 50 -3.10 -1.86 -0.20
C LEU A 50 -4.00 -3.01 0.28
N ASN A 51 -4.69 -2.84 1.41
CA ASN A 51 -5.63 -3.86 1.91
C ASN A 51 -6.82 -4.05 0.97
N THR A 52 -7.41 -2.97 0.46
CA THR A 52 -8.51 -3.03 -0.51
C THR A 52 -8.08 -3.74 -1.80
N ILE A 53 -6.87 -3.46 -2.30
CA ILE A 53 -6.32 -4.16 -3.46
C ILE A 53 -6.12 -5.65 -3.14
N ALA A 54 -5.53 -5.98 -1.99
CA ALA A 54 -5.32 -7.38 -1.61
C ALA A 54 -6.63 -8.15 -1.47
N ASP A 55 -7.67 -7.55 -0.87
CA ASP A 55 -9.00 -8.17 -0.74
C ASP A 55 -9.64 -8.37 -2.13
N GLY A 56 -9.50 -7.40 -3.04
CA GLY A 56 -9.93 -7.53 -4.43
C GLY A 56 -9.20 -8.66 -5.17
N LEU A 57 -7.87 -8.76 -5.03
CA LEU A 57 -7.09 -9.86 -5.59
C LEU A 57 -7.53 -11.23 -5.04
N LYS A 58 -7.79 -11.32 -3.73
CA LYS A 58 -8.29 -12.55 -3.09
C LYS A 58 -9.67 -12.94 -3.64
N ALA A 59 -10.56 -11.98 -3.88
CA ALA A 59 -11.85 -12.24 -4.50
C ALA A 59 -11.70 -12.77 -5.93
N LYS A 60 -10.86 -12.13 -6.76
CA LYS A 60 -10.57 -12.56 -8.13
C LYS A 60 -9.89 -13.91 -8.20
N LEU A 61 -8.99 -14.22 -7.26
CA LEU A 61 -8.37 -15.54 -7.12
C LEU A 61 -9.42 -16.62 -6.84
N LYS A 62 -10.32 -16.39 -5.88
CA LYS A 62 -11.41 -17.33 -5.55
C LYS A 62 -12.33 -17.56 -6.75
N MET A 63 -12.66 -16.49 -7.48
CA MET A 63 -13.45 -16.58 -8.70
C MET A 63 -12.73 -17.42 -9.78
N HIS A 64 -11.45 -17.17 -10.01
CA HIS A 64 -10.66 -17.88 -11.01
C HIS A 64 -10.46 -19.36 -10.69
N LEU A 65 -10.25 -19.70 -9.41
CA LEU A 65 -10.12 -21.09 -8.95
C LEU A 65 -11.43 -21.88 -9.13
N ARG A 66 -12.59 -21.24 -8.94
CA ARG A 66 -13.92 -21.85 -9.15
C ARG A 66 -14.28 -22.01 -10.62
N ASN A 67 -13.63 -21.26 -11.51
CA ASN A 67 -13.90 -21.33 -12.94
C ASN A 67 -13.42 -22.68 -13.50
N ARG A 68 -14.36 -23.51 -13.96
CA ARG A 68 -14.06 -24.82 -14.57
C ARG A 68 -13.79 -24.77 -16.08
N TYR A 69 -14.05 -23.63 -16.72
CA TYR A 69 -13.87 -23.40 -18.17
C TYR A 69 -12.42 -23.20 -18.56
N VAL A 70 -11.62 -22.74 -17.59
CA VAL A 70 -10.20 -22.55 -17.75
C VAL A 70 -9.49 -23.74 -17.11
N SER A 71 -8.63 -24.39 -17.88
CA SER A 71 -7.83 -25.52 -17.44
C SER A 71 -6.38 -25.39 -17.92
N GLY A 72 -5.53 -26.29 -17.45
CA GLY A 72 -4.14 -26.36 -17.89
C GLY A 72 -3.22 -25.28 -17.33
N ARG A 73 -2.11 -25.05 -18.04
CA ARG A 73 -0.96 -24.27 -17.57
C ARG A 73 -1.30 -22.81 -17.31
N LEU A 74 -2.09 -22.19 -18.20
CA LEU A 74 -2.38 -20.76 -18.12
C LEU A 74 -3.15 -20.42 -16.83
N LYS A 75 -4.11 -21.25 -16.43
CA LYS A 75 -4.78 -21.15 -15.13
C LYS A 75 -3.80 -21.11 -13.97
N ASN A 76 -2.86 -22.05 -13.94
CA ASN A 76 -1.87 -22.17 -12.87
C ASN A 76 -0.92 -20.97 -12.85
N ASP A 77 -0.54 -20.44 -14.02
CA ASP A 77 0.29 -19.24 -14.13
C ASP A 77 -0.43 -18.01 -13.54
N PHE A 78 -1.73 -17.86 -13.82
CA PHE A 78 -2.57 -16.80 -13.24
C PHE A 78 -2.75 -16.94 -11.74
N VAL A 79 -3.06 -18.14 -11.25
CA VAL A 79 -3.15 -18.43 -9.82
C VAL A 79 -1.83 -18.08 -9.12
N THR A 80 -0.70 -18.48 -9.70
CA THR A 80 0.63 -18.18 -9.16
C THR A 80 0.90 -16.68 -9.14
N ALA A 81 0.61 -15.98 -10.24
CA ALA A 81 0.82 -14.53 -10.34
C ALA A 81 -0.03 -13.73 -9.33
N ILE A 82 -1.32 -14.09 -9.18
CA ILE A 82 -2.22 -13.43 -8.23
C ILE A 82 -1.78 -13.70 -6.80
N ASN A 83 -1.40 -14.94 -6.47
CA ASN A 83 -0.88 -15.29 -5.15
C ASN A 83 0.41 -14.53 -4.84
N ALA A 84 1.35 -14.43 -5.79
CA ALA A 84 2.57 -13.66 -5.61
C ALA A 84 2.27 -12.17 -5.36
N GLY A 85 1.27 -11.61 -6.06
CA GLY A 85 0.80 -10.24 -5.83
C GLY A 85 0.24 -10.02 -4.42
N ILE A 86 -0.62 -10.94 -3.95
CA ILE A 86 -1.20 -10.90 -2.60
C ILE A 86 -0.08 -11.02 -1.55
N GLN A 87 0.80 -12.01 -1.68
CA GLN A 87 1.91 -12.25 -0.76
C GLN A 87 2.82 -11.02 -0.65
N LYS A 88 3.13 -10.36 -1.77
CA LYS A 88 3.95 -9.14 -1.76
C LYS A 88 3.32 -8.01 -0.94
N ILE A 89 2.00 -7.86 -1.01
CA ILE A 89 1.27 -6.87 -0.20
C ILE A 89 1.23 -7.28 1.27
N GLU A 90 0.99 -8.55 1.55
CA GLU A 90 0.94 -9.08 2.93
C GLU A 90 2.29 -8.98 3.62
N ILE A 91 3.39 -9.31 2.94
CA ILE A 91 4.76 -9.14 3.44
C ILE A 91 4.98 -7.67 3.82
N PHE A 92 4.70 -6.73 2.90
CA PHE A 92 4.82 -5.30 3.18
C PHE A 92 3.93 -4.86 4.37
N ASN A 93 2.78 -5.49 4.58
CA ASN A 93 1.87 -5.18 5.68
C ASN A 93 2.34 -5.71 7.04
N HIS A 94 2.91 -6.91 7.08
CA HIS A 94 3.28 -7.63 8.31
C HIS A 94 4.75 -7.48 8.71
N GLU A 95 5.60 -6.93 7.83
CA GLU A 95 6.93 -6.48 8.19
C GLU A 95 6.83 -5.33 9.21
N THR A 96 7.35 -5.57 10.42
CA THR A 96 7.29 -4.63 11.55
C THR A 96 8.46 -3.64 11.57
N GLU A 97 9.43 -3.79 10.68
CA GLU A 97 10.70 -3.07 10.71
C GLU A 97 10.86 -2.17 9.48
N GLY A 98 11.37 -0.95 9.69
CA GLY A 98 11.74 -0.01 8.62
C GLY A 98 11.16 1.41 8.79
N ALA A 99 12.00 2.41 8.51
CA ALA A 99 11.64 3.83 8.63
C ALA A 99 10.43 4.23 7.75
N SER A 100 10.36 3.69 6.53
CA SER A 100 9.22 3.93 5.63
C SER A 100 7.91 3.37 6.20
N LYS A 101 7.97 2.23 6.90
CA LYS A 101 6.78 1.61 7.49
C LYS A 101 6.29 2.36 8.71
N LEU A 102 7.21 2.83 9.56
CA LEU A 102 6.90 3.72 10.66
C LEU A 102 6.09 4.92 10.15
N LEU A 103 6.55 5.58 9.09
CA LEU A 103 5.84 6.72 8.51
C LEU A 103 4.40 6.39 8.08
N TYR A 104 4.18 5.28 7.36
CA TYR A 104 2.83 4.87 6.94
C TYR A 104 1.93 4.53 8.13
N ASN A 105 2.47 3.86 9.15
CA ASN A 105 1.74 3.53 10.36
C ASN A 105 1.35 4.80 11.13
N LEU A 106 2.30 5.73 11.31
CA LEU A 106 2.04 7.02 11.95
C LEU A 106 0.99 7.82 11.18
N ALA A 107 1.09 7.90 9.87
CA ALA A 107 0.13 8.60 9.02
C ALA A 107 -1.28 7.99 9.14
N THR A 108 -1.38 6.66 9.15
CA THR A 108 -2.65 5.95 9.31
C THR A 108 -3.27 6.22 10.69
N ILE A 109 -2.47 6.26 11.75
CA ILE A 109 -2.94 6.56 13.11
C ILE A 109 -3.36 8.03 13.24
N LEU A 110 -2.68 8.93 12.55
CA LEU A 110 -2.98 10.36 12.57
C LEU A 110 -4.28 10.72 11.84
N ASP A 111 -4.84 9.81 11.04
CA ASP A 111 -6.18 9.94 10.47
C ASP A 111 -7.26 9.81 11.56
N PRO A 112 -8.02 10.89 11.83
CA PRO A 112 -9.04 10.88 12.86
C PRO A 112 -10.22 9.93 12.57
N ALA A 113 -10.44 9.53 11.31
CA ALA A 113 -11.52 8.61 10.95
C ALA A 113 -11.17 7.14 11.22
N ARG A 114 -9.87 6.80 11.26
CA ARG A 114 -9.41 5.39 11.32
C ARG A 114 -8.61 5.10 12.57
N LYS A 115 -7.70 5.98 12.97
CA LYS A 115 -6.80 5.80 14.13
C LYS A 115 -6.20 4.39 14.18
N LEU A 116 -6.61 3.59 15.16
CA LEU A 116 -6.15 2.22 15.38
C LEU A 116 -7.08 1.13 14.83
N LEU A 117 -8.21 1.49 14.21
CA LEU A 117 -9.22 0.54 13.72
C LEU A 117 -8.63 -0.46 12.73
N LEU A 118 -7.78 -0.01 11.81
CA LEU A 118 -7.13 -0.88 10.82
C LEU A 118 -6.33 -2.02 11.48
N PHE A 119 -5.59 -1.69 12.55
CA PHE A 119 -4.76 -2.66 13.25
C PHE A 119 -5.58 -3.57 14.15
N HIS A 120 -6.73 -3.08 14.64
CA HIS A 120 -7.70 -3.93 15.34
C HIS A 120 -8.31 -4.97 14.39
N GLU A 121 -8.61 -4.61 13.14
CA GLU A 121 -9.04 -5.58 12.12
C GLU A 121 -7.97 -6.62 11.82
N TRP A 122 -6.69 -6.23 11.80
CA TRP A 122 -5.58 -7.16 11.61
C TRP A 122 -5.44 -8.15 12.76
N ASP A 123 -5.65 -7.69 14.00
CA ASP A 123 -5.70 -8.56 15.18
C ASP A 123 -6.85 -9.59 15.07
N ASN A 124 -8.00 -9.18 14.53
CA ASN A 124 -9.18 -10.06 14.40
C ASN A 124 -9.10 -11.02 13.20
N LYS A 125 -8.40 -10.67 12.11
CA LYS A 125 -8.25 -11.50 10.91
C LYS A 125 -7.12 -12.55 11.04
N GLY A 126 -6.24 -12.42 12.02
CA GLY A 126 -5.06 -13.28 12.19
C GLY A 126 -5.40 -14.65 12.80
N ASN A 127 -5.45 -15.70 11.98
CA ASN A 127 -5.70 -17.07 12.46
C ASN A 127 -4.49 -17.76 13.14
N GLN A 128 -3.29 -17.18 13.11
CA GLN A 128 -2.06 -17.92 13.50
C GLN A 128 -0.99 -17.12 14.26
N THR A 129 -1.15 -15.83 14.52
CA THR A 129 -0.15 -15.06 15.28
C THR A 129 -0.79 -14.33 16.43
N ASN A 130 -0.40 -14.65 17.67
CA ASN A 130 -0.64 -13.89 18.91
C ASN A 130 -0.11 -12.43 18.89
N LYS A 131 0.18 -11.87 17.71
CA LYS A 131 0.68 -10.51 17.51
C LYS A 131 -0.50 -9.55 17.70
N LYS A 132 -0.40 -8.70 18.72
CA LYS A 132 -1.36 -7.63 19.01
C LYS A 132 -0.90 -6.34 18.33
N TYR A 133 -1.11 -6.24 17.01
CA TYR A 133 -0.75 -5.10 16.18
C TYR A 133 -1.30 -3.80 16.76
N GLN A 134 -2.54 -3.77 17.25
CA GLN A 134 -3.12 -2.58 17.85
C GLN A 134 -2.27 -2.07 19.02
N GLN A 135 -1.79 -2.97 19.88
CA GLN A 135 -0.96 -2.60 21.04
C GLN A 135 0.46 -2.18 20.63
N ILE A 136 1.06 -2.90 19.67
CA ILE A 136 2.40 -2.61 19.15
C ILE A 136 2.43 -1.21 18.54
N TYR A 137 1.50 -0.90 17.64
CA TYR A 137 1.47 0.39 16.95
C TYR A 137 1.00 1.53 17.84
N ARG A 138 0.10 1.26 18.81
CA ARG A 138 -0.23 2.24 19.85
C ARG A 138 1.00 2.65 20.65
N LYS A 139 1.80 1.68 21.11
CA LYS A 139 3.03 1.95 21.85
C LYS A 139 4.04 2.70 20.97
N GLY A 140 4.32 2.19 19.77
CA GLY A 140 5.25 2.84 18.84
C GLY A 140 4.87 4.26 18.46
N PHE A 141 3.57 4.57 18.36
CA PHE A 141 3.08 5.92 18.15
C PHE A 141 3.39 6.86 19.32
N ILE A 142 3.14 6.41 20.55
CA ILE A 142 3.40 7.20 21.76
C ILE A 142 4.90 7.40 21.96
N ASP A 143 5.70 6.34 21.80
CA ASP A 143 7.16 6.40 21.92
C ASP A 143 7.73 7.39 20.91
N TYR A 144 7.36 7.28 19.62
CA TYR A 144 7.79 8.22 18.59
C TYR A 144 7.37 9.67 18.88
N PHE A 145 6.12 9.87 19.29
CA PHE A 145 5.60 11.22 19.56
C PHE A 145 6.31 11.87 20.75
N THR A 146 6.51 11.11 21.82
CA THR A 146 7.19 11.62 23.01
C THR A 146 8.64 11.93 22.70
N GLU A 147 9.37 11.06 22.02
CA GLU A 147 10.79 11.25 21.70
C GLU A 147 11.04 12.47 20.80
N ASN A 148 10.22 12.66 19.76
CA ASN A 148 10.48 13.67 18.73
C ASN A 148 9.84 15.05 19.01
N TYR A 149 8.81 15.13 19.87
CA TYR A 149 8.05 16.36 20.12
C TYR A 149 8.19 16.87 21.58
N GLN A 150 9.18 16.37 22.32
CA GLN A 150 9.54 16.88 23.66
C GLN A 150 9.90 18.37 23.66
N HIS A 151 10.58 18.85 22.62
CA HIS A 151 11.14 20.20 22.58
C HIS A 151 10.22 21.24 21.95
N THR A 152 9.08 20.84 21.40
CA THR A 152 8.19 21.73 20.66
C THR A 152 7.22 22.48 21.57
N THR A 153 7.22 22.24 22.89
CA THR A 153 6.27 22.82 23.84
C THR A 153 6.17 24.34 23.73
N SER A 154 4.96 24.84 23.52
CA SER A 154 4.60 26.26 23.34
C SER A 154 4.84 27.19 24.54
N SER A 155 5.55 26.74 25.57
CA SER A 155 5.87 27.57 26.74
C SER A 155 6.93 28.63 26.41
N PRO A 156 6.85 29.83 27.03
CA PRO A 156 7.90 30.84 26.93
C PRO A 156 9.28 30.25 27.26
N PRO A 157 10.34 30.66 26.54
CA PRO A 157 11.68 30.06 26.64
C PRO A 157 12.25 30.09 28.06
N GLU A 158 11.89 31.09 28.86
CA GLU A 158 12.34 31.26 30.25
C GLU A 158 11.78 30.18 31.21
N ILE A 159 10.55 29.71 30.98
CA ILE A 159 9.89 28.70 31.81
C ILE A 159 10.22 27.28 31.31
N ALA A 160 10.49 27.13 30.01
CA ALA A 160 10.84 25.86 29.40
C ALA A 160 12.10 25.23 30.03
N LEU A 161 13.09 26.07 30.40
CA LEU A 161 14.32 25.64 31.06
C LEU A 161 14.11 25.09 32.48
N LEU A 162 13.04 25.52 33.15
CA LEU A 162 12.72 25.10 34.52
C LEU A 162 11.78 23.89 34.55
N ARG A 163 11.27 23.45 33.39
CA ARG A 163 10.29 22.38 33.31
C ARG A 163 11.00 21.04 33.31
N PRO A 164 10.75 20.16 34.29
CA PRO A 164 11.36 18.84 34.31
C PRO A 164 10.94 18.03 33.06
N SER A 165 11.89 17.39 32.40
CA SER A 165 11.67 16.61 31.18
C SER A 165 10.60 15.52 31.34
N PHE A 166 10.51 14.90 32.52
CA PHE A 166 9.50 13.88 32.81
C PHE A 166 8.06 14.44 32.79
N GLN A 167 7.85 15.71 33.17
CA GLN A 167 6.52 16.33 33.13
C GLN A 167 6.10 16.60 31.68
N VAL A 168 7.06 17.00 30.84
CA VAL A 168 6.82 17.20 29.41
C VAL A 168 6.46 15.88 28.74
N ARG A 169 7.26 14.83 28.95
CA ARG A 169 6.98 13.48 28.43
C ARG A 169 5.60 13.00 28.84
N ARG A 170 5.27 13.06 30.13
CA ARG A 170 3.94 12.68 30.64
C ARG A 170 2.81 13.48 29.97
N SER A 171 3.00 14.78 29.73
CA SER A 171 1.99 15.60 29.06
C SER A 171 1.75 15.19 27.61
N LEU A 172 2.80 14.79 26.89
CA LEU A 172 2.72 14.27 25.53
C LEU A 172 2.06 12.89 25.49
N GLU A 173 2.42 12.00 26.42
CA GLU A 173 1.77 10.68 26.57
C GLU A 173 0.27 10.81 26.79
N ILE A 174 -0.14 11.71 27.70
CA ILE A 174 -1.56 11.98 27.96
C ILE A 174 -2.25 12.52 26.71
N GLN A 175 -1.62 13.45 25.98
CA GLN A 175 -2.18 14.01 24.76
C GLN A 175 -2.36 12.95 23.67
N ALA A 176 -1.36 12.09 23.44
CA ALA A 176 -1.43 11.00 22.48
C ALA A 176 -2.50 9.98 22.87
N THR A 177 -2.50 9.55 24.14
CA THR A 177 -3.49 8.61 24.69
C THR A 177 -4.91 9.15 24.51
N ARG A 178 -5.15 10.42 24.88
CA ARG A 178 -6.46 11.07 24.72
C ARG A 178 -6.93 11.14 23.27
N TYR A 179 -6.00 11.36 22.32
CA TYR A 179 -6.34 11.33 20.90
C TYR A 179 -6.70 9.93 20.41
N LEU A 180 -5.94 8.91 20.83
CA LEU A 180 -6.17 7.52 20.44
C LEU A 180 -7.46 6.96 21.03
N ASP A 181 -7.85 7.43 22.21
CA ASP A 181 -9.05 6.99 22.93
C ASP A 181 -10.30 7.83 22.62
N SER A 182 -10.16 8.95 21.92
CA SER A 182 -11.32 9.72 21.50
C SER A 182 -12.09 8.99 20.40
N GLU A 183 -13.34 9.40 20.18
CA GLU A 183 -14.18 8.83 19.12
C GLU A 183 -13.56 9.06 17.74
N VAL A 184 -13.79 8.10 16.85
CA VAL A 184 -13.44 8.26 15.44
C VAL A 184 -14.39 9.25 14.78
N VAL A 185 -13.85 10.04 13.86
CA VAL A 185 -14.60 11.07 13.15
C VAL A 185 -15.24 10.47 11.91
N ASP A 186 -16.49 10.80 11.63
CA ASP A 186 -17.14 10.36 10.40
C ASP A 186 -16.43 10.95 9.16
N ASP A 187 -16.12 10.10 8.18
CA ASP A 187 -15.36 10.45 6.97
C ASP A 187 -16.30 11.04 5.87
N GLU A 188 -17.61 11.20 6.12
CA GLU A 188 -18.59 11.73 5.15
C GLU A 188 -18.41 11.20 3.71
N GLY A 189 -18.12 9.89 3.58
CA GLY A 189 -17.84 9.26 2.28
C GLY A 189 -16.46 9.54 1.69
N GLY A 190 -15.43 9.74 2.53
CA GLY A 190 -14.03 9.87 2.10
C GLY A 190 -13.58 11.32 1.86
N LYS A 191 -14.34 12.31 2.34
CA LYS A 191 -14.09 13.74 2.12
C LYS A 191 -13.38 14.42 3.29
N LEU A 192 -13.11 13.70 4.38
CA LEU A 192 -12.39 14.27 5.50
C LEU A 192 -10.93 14.50 5.10
N ASP A 193 -10.51 15.76 5.07
CA ASP A 193 -9.08 16.11 5.05
C ASP A 193 -8.54 16.09 6.50
N PRO A 194 -7.62 15.16 6.83
CA PRO A 194 -7.03 15.11 8.16
C PRO A 194 -6.31 16.40 8.55
N LEU A 195 -5.71 17.15 7.60
CA LEU A 195 -5.03 18.42 7.92
C LEU A 195 -6.02 19.51 8.32
N ASP A 196 -7.17 19.60 7.67
CA ASP A 196 -8.22 20.55 8.04
C ASP A 196 -8.88 20.20 9.37
N TRP A 197 -9.06 18.91 9.66
CA TRP A 197 -9.49 18.47 10.99
C TRP A 197 -8.47 18.88 12.06
N ARG A 198 -7.18 18.66 11.79
CA ARG A 198 -6.10 19.04 12.72
C ARG A 198 -6.04 20.54 12.97
N ARG A 199 -6.26 21.37 11.95
CA ARG A 199 -6.30 22.84 12.10
C ARG A 199 -7.43 23.26 13.05
N ARG A 200 -8.59 22.60 13.00
CA ARG A 200 -9.72 22.87 13.90
C ARG A 200 -9.45 22.40 15.34
N ASN A 201 -8.71 21.31 15.51
CA ASN A 201 -8.41 20.71 16.81
C ASN A 201 -7.01 21.06 17.36
N GLU A 202 -6.30 22.02 16.75
CA GLU A 202 -4.93 22.41 17.14
C GLU A 202 -4.86 22.95 18.58
N LYS A 203 -5.91 23.65 19.04
CA LYS A 203 -5.98 24.14 20.42
C LYS A 203 -6.04 23.00 21.44
N GLU A 204 -6.68 21.90 21.08
CA GLU A 204 -6.84 20.74 21.94
C GLU A 204 -5.59 19.86 21.92
N PHE A 205 -4.97 19.68 20.74
CA PHE A 205 -3.80 18.82 20.54
C PHE A 205 -2.65 19.57 19.83
N PRO A 206 -2.01 20.57 20.46
CA PRO A 206 -1.04 21.45 19.80
C PRO A 206 0.21 20.73 19.27
N GLU A 207 0.78 19.81 20.05
CA GLU A 207 2.01 19.09 19.65
C GLU A 207 1.68 18.00 18.62
N LEU A 208 0.55 17.32 18.80
CA LEU A 208 0.04 16.36 17.83
C LEU A 208 -0.28 17.00 16.48
N ALA A 209 -0.74 18.26 16.46
CA ALA A 209 -0.97 19.01 15.23
C ALA A 209 0.34 19.29 14.47
N LYS A 210 1.45 19.51 15.18
CA LYS A 210 2.79 19.62 14.56
C LYS A 210 3.18 18.30 13.91
N MET A 211 3.08 17.19 14.67
CA MET A 211 3.34 15.86 14.14
C MET A 211 2.48 15.53 12.92
N ALA A 212 1.20 15.89 12.96
CA ALA A 212 0.30 15.69 11.84
C ALA A 212 0.75 16.45 10.59
N ARG A 213 1.21 17.70 10.73
CA ARG A 213 1.77 18.46 9.61
C ARG A 213 3.03 17.78 9.06
N ASP A 214 3.94 17.38 9.93
CA ASP A 214 5.23 16.81 9.52
C ASP A 214 5.05 15.46 8.81
N VAL A 215 4.17 14.60 9.32
CA VAL A 215 3.94 13.26 8.79
C VAL A 215 3.00 13.26 7.57
N LEU A 216 1.86 13.95 7.64
CA LEU A 216 0.84 13.88 6.59
C LEU A 216 1.25 14.64 5.32
N CYS A 217 2.14 15.64 5.43
CA CYS A 217 2.64 16.36 4.26
C CYS A 217 3.68 15.55 3.45
N VAL A 218 4.12 14.39 3.95
CA VAL A 218 4.99 13.50 3.17
C VAL A 218 4.17 12.88 2.04
N ALA A 219 4.65 13.05 0.81
CA ALA A 219 4.03 12.45 -0.36
C ALA A 219 4.18 10.92 -0.31
N ILE A 220 3.10 10.19 -0.64
CA ILE A 220 3.14 8.71 -0.80
C ILE A 220 4.18 8.31 -1.85
N SER A 221 4.27 9.09 -2.92
CA SER A 221 5.03 8.73 -4.10
C SER A 221 5.60 9.95 -4.80
N ASP A 222 6.78 9.74 -5.41
CA ASP A 222 7.42 10.70 -6.32
C ASP A 222 6.68 10.84 -7.66
N ILE A 223 5.67 10.00 -7.91
CA ILE A 223 4.87 9.96 -9.14
C ILE A 223 4.22 11.32 -9.44
N GLY A 224 3.76 12.04 -8.42
CA GLY A 224 3.21 13.40 -8.57
C GLY A 224 4.25 14.39 -9.12
N MET A 225 5.51 14.28 -8.68
CA MET A 225 6.62 15.08 -9.22
C MET A 225 6.99 14.63 -10.63
N LYS A 226 7.05 13.32 -10.90
CA LYS A 226 7.32 12.77 -12.24
C LYS A 226 6.36 13.30 -13.30
N ARG A 227 5.10 13.57 -12.96
CA ARG A 227 4.14 14.24 -13.88
C ARG A 227 4.56 15.67 -14.25
N ILE A 228 5.18 16.42 -13.34
CA ILE A 228 5.71 17.75 -13.62
C ILE A 228 6.94 17.64 -14.54
N PHE A 229 7.77 16.61 -14.30
CA PHE A 229 8.96 16.32 -15.10
C PHE A 229 8.66 15.66 -16.45
N ASN A 230 7.53 14.99 -16.66
CA ASN A 230 7.25 14.29 -17.92
C ASN A 230 7.10 15.28 -19.11
N PRO A 231 6.38 16.40 -19.00
CA PRO A 231 6.49 17.50 -19.97
C PRO A 231 7.86 18.17 -19.96
N GLY A 232 8.58 18.08 -18.84
CA GLY A 232 9.98 18.47 -18.74
C GLY A 232 10.93 17.58 -19.56
N ARG A 233 10.51 16.38 -19.99
CA ARG A 233 11.24 15.56 -20.96
C ARG A 233 11.26 16.21 -22.33
N ASP A 234 10.17 16.86 -22.73
CA ASP A 234 10.15 17.65 -23.97
C ASP A 234 11.02 18.90 -23.82
N ILE A 235 11.03 19.52 -22.62
CA ILE A 235 11.97 20.59 -22.29
C ILE A 235 13.40 20.06 -22.41
N GLN A 236 13.77 19.02 -21.68
CA GLN A 236 15.10 18.42 -21.68
C GLN A 236 15.52 17.99 -23.10
N ASN A 237 14.71 17.23 -23.83
CA ASN A 237 15.06 16.72 -25.15
C ASN A 237 15.06 17.81 -26.26
N TYR A 238 14.24 18.86 -26.14
CA TYR A 238 14.19 19.96 -27.13
C TYR A 238 15.18 21.09 -26.81
N ILE A 239 15.66 21.16 -25.56
CA ILE A 239 16.56 22.20 -25.02
C ILE A 239 17.96 21.67 -24.71
N GLU A 240 18.20 20.36 -24.81
CA GLU A 240 19.55 19.76 -24.74
C GLU A 240 20.54 20.36 -25.77
N ALA A 241 20.10 21.30 -26.61
CA ALA A 241 21.00 22.17 -27.35
C ALA A 241 21.61 23.35 -26.54
N GLN A 242 20.98 23.97 -25.51
CA GLN A 242 21.45 25.30 -25.02
C GLN A 242 21.20 25.77 -23.56
N PHE A 243 20.50 25.08 -22.63
CA PHE A 243 20.30 25.62 -21.25
C PHE A 243 21.10 24.93 -20.15
N ASP A 244 21.56 25.73 -19.18
CA ASP A 244 22.19 25.24 -17.95
C ASP A 244 21.16 24.67 -16.95
N GLY A 245 21.65 23.90 -15.97
CA GLY A 245 20.80 23.25 -14.97
C GLY A 245 19.97 24.21 -14.12
N ASP A 246 20.44 25.44 -13.89
CA ASP A 246 19.71 26.44 -13.12
C ASP A 246 18.52 27.02 -13.92
N SER A 247 18.71 27.20 -15.23
CA SER A 247 17.68 27.63 -16.17
C SER A 247 16.59 26.58 -16.33
N ILE A 248 16.96 25.29 -16.39
CA ILE A 248 16.01 24.18 -16.40
C ILE A 248 15.18 24.18 -15.10
N ARG A 249 15.83 24.33 -13.94
CA ARG A 249 15.14 24.42 -12.64
C ARG A 249 14.16 25.59 -12.58
N LYS A 250 14.58 26.79 -12.98
CA LYS A 250 13.73 27.99 -13.01
C LYS A 250 12.54 27.82 -13.97
N ALA A 251 12.77 27.25 -15.15
CA ALA A 251 11.72 26.97 -16.12
C ALA A 251 10.70 25.97 -15.58
N LEU A 252 11.14 24.88 -14.92
CA LEU A 252 10.26 23.91 -14.29
C LEU A 252 9.39 24.54 -13.18
N VAL A 253 9.98 25.39 -12.32
CA VAL A 253 9.25 26.11 -11.27
C VAL A 253 8.21 27.06 -11.87
N LEU A 254 8.57 27.81 -12.91
CA LEU A 254 7.67 28.73 -13.58
C LEU A 254 6.50 27.99 -14.27
N VAL A 255 6.79 26.91 -15.00
CA VAL A 255 5.76 26.06 -15.63
C VAL A 255 4.84 25.47 -14.59
N TYR A 256 5.37 25.03 -13.44
CA TYR A 256 4.56 24.54 -12.33
C TYR A 256 3.63 25.63 -11.77
N ALA A 257 4.14 26.83 -11.49
CA ALA A 257 3.35 27.95 -10.97
C ALA A 257 2.26 28.41 -11.95
N LEU A 258 2.58 28.49 -13.24
CA LEU A 258 1.62 28.82 -14.31
C LEU A 258 0.56 27.73 -14.49
N ARG A 259 0.94 26.45 -14.36
CA ARG A 259 -0.04 25.36 -14.37
C ARG A 259 -0.96 25.42 -13.17
N LYS A 260 -0.43 25.65 -11.97
CA LYS A 260 -1.23 25.76 -10.74
C LYS A 260 -2.29 26.85 -10.88
N THR A 261 -1.92 28.03 -11.39
CA THR A 261 -2.86 29.13 -11.65
C THR A 261 -3.88 28.77 -12.74
N LYS A 262 -3.47 28.09 -13.83
CA LYS A 262 -4.40 27.62 -14.87
C LYS A 262 -5.37 26.53 -14.41
N THR A 263 -4.95 25.54 -13.62
CA THR A 263 -5.85 24.50 -13.08
C THR A 263 -6.83 25.04 -12.05
N LEU A 264 -6.48 26.12 -11.33
CA LEU A 264 -7.45 26.82 -10.49
C LEU A 264 -8.55 27.50 -11.33
N LEU A 265 -8.25 27.86 -12.58
CA LEU A 265 -9.19 28.48 -13.51
C LEU A 265 -10.00 27.45 -14.32
N GLU A 266 -9.43 26.29 -14.64
CA GLU A 266 -10.07 25.23 -15.42
C GLU A 266 -10.32 23.98 -14.53
N LYS A 267 -11.52 23.84 -13.95
CA LYS A 267 -11.96 22.57 -13.34
C LYS A 267 -12.11 21.50 -14.43
N ARG A 268 -11.03 20.77 -14.74
CA ARG A 268 -11.10 19.66 -15.70
C ARG A 268 -11.62 18.40 -15.01
N HIS A 269 -12.83 17.99 -15.38
CA HIS A 269 -13.27 16.61 -15.26
C HIS A 269 -12.52 15.77 -16.31
N ARG A 270 -11.63 14.88 -15.86
CA ARG A 270 -11.20 13.75 -16.70
C ARG A 270 -12.28 12.67 -16.57
N LYS A 271 -12.78 12.18 -17.70
CA LYS A 271 -13.62 10.98 -17.72
C LYS A 271 -12.71 9.75 -17.57
N PRO A 272 -13.09 8.74 -16.76
CA PRO A 272 -12.39 7.46 -16.72
C PRO A 272 -12.34 6.83 -18.11
N HIS A 273 -11.25 6.13 -18.43
CA HIS A 273 -11.08 5.42 -19.71
C HIS A 273 -11.59 3.97 -19.66
N LEU A 274 -12.07 3.51 -18.49
CA LEU A 274 -12.66 2.19 -18.26
C LEU A 274 -14.02 2.36 -17.56
N PRO A 275 -14.92 1.35 -17.61
CA PRO A 275 -16.16 1.32 -16.82
C PRO A 275 -15.90 1.60 -15.34
N ASP A 276 -16.90 1.97 -14.54
CA ASP A 276 -16.66 2.25 -13.12
C ASP A 276 -16.51 0.94 -12.30
N ASP A 277 -17.27 -0.11 -12.63
CA ASP A 277 -17.17 -1.42 -11.95
C ASP A 277 -16.23 -2.39 -12.70
N PRO A 278 -15.19 -2.97 -12.05
CA PRO A 278 -14.38 -4.05 -12.64
C PRO A 278 -15.15 -5.36 -12.88
N ASP A 279 -16.33 -5.52 -12.30
CA ASP A 279 -17.22 -6.68 -12.47
C ASP A 279 -18.15 -6.54 -13.69
N ASP A 280 -18.40 -5.31 -14.17
CA ASP A 280 -19.10 -5.03 -15.45
C ASP A 280 -18.38 -5.59 -16.69
N LEU A 281 -17.17 -6.13 -16.51
CA LEU A 281 -16.41 -6.83 -17.56
C LEU A 281 -16.83 -8.30 -17.71
N PHE A 282 -17.67 -8.81 -16.81
CA PHE A 282 -18.22 -10.16 -16.82
C PHE A 282 -19.74 -10.04 -16.93
N ASP A 283 -20.33 -10.60 -17.99
CA ASP A 283 -21.79 -10.58 -18.15
C ASP A 283 -22.44 -11.73 -17.37
N ASP A 284 -23.72 -11.61 -16.98
CA ASP A 284 -24.49 -12.71 -16.38
C ASP A 284 -24.53 -13.96 -17.29
N GLU A 285 -24.36 -13.78 -18.60
CA GLU A 285 -24.20 -14.86 -19.58
C GLU A 285 -22.88 -15.61 -19.39
N ASP A 286 -21.77 -14.97 -19.03
CA ASP A 286 -20.50 -15.66 -18.73
C ASP A 286 -20.63 -16.54 -17.47
N ILE A 287 -21.53 -16.19 -16.54
CA ILE A 287 -21.86 -16.99 -15.35
C ILE A 287 -22.85 -18.12 -15.70
N ARG A 288 -23.75 -17.93 -16.69
CA ARG A 288 -24.75 -18.93 -17.09
C ARG A 288 -24.26 -19.92 -18.14
N ASP A 289 -23.47 -19.49 -19.11
CA ASP A 289 -22.70 -20.38 -19.99
C ASP A 289 -21.72 -21.20 -19.15
N SER A 290 -21.33 -20.68 -17.98
CA SER A 290 -20.57 -21.45 -17.00
C SER A 290 -21.35 -22.62 -16.34
N MET A 291 -22.65 -22.71 -16.56
CA MET A 291 -23.53 -23.78 -16.09
C MET A 291 -24.12 -24.65 -17.21
N ALA A 292 -24.04 -24.22 -18.48
CA ALA A 292 -24.81 -24.80 -19.59
C ALA A 292 -23.98 -25.60 -20.62
N ILE A 293 -22.67 -25.72 -20.46
CA ILE A 293 -21.81 -26.47 -21.37
C ILE A 293 -21.40 -27.79 -20.70
N GLU A 294 -21.74 -28.91 -21.34
CA GLU A 294 -21.37 -30.24 -20.87
C GLU A 294 -19.85 -30.36 -20.69
N PRO A 295 -19.39 -31.03 -19.61
CA PRO A 295 -17.98 -31.24 -19.40
C PRO A 295 -17.40 -32.01 -20.58
N ASN A 296 -16.30 -31.52 -21.17
CA ASN A 296 -15.51 -32.30 -22.10
C ASN A 296 -15.11 -33.60 -21.39
N GLN A 297 -15.74 -34.71 -21.80
CA GLN A 297 -15.26 -36.05 -21.55
C GLN A 297 -14.09 -36.29 -22.50
N ASP A 298 -12.90 -35.88 -22.07
CA ASP A 298 -11.68 -36.53 -22.52
C ASP A 298 -11.23 -37.42 -21.35
N ASP A 299 -11.74 -38.65 -21.39
CA ASP A 299 -11.11 -39.80 -20.74
C ASP A 299 -9.77 -40.04 -21.44
N ASP A 300 -8.68 -40.10 -20.68
CA ASP A 300 -7.66 -41.13 -20.76
C ASP A 300 -6.59 -40.86 -19.69
N ASP A 301 -6.79 -41.51 -18.54
CA ASP A 301 -5.82 -42.27 -17.75
C ASP A 301 -4.37 -41.78 -17.69
N ASP A 302 -3.99 -41.26 -16.51
CA ASP A 302 -2.83 -41.74 -15.75
C ASP A 302 -2.96 -41.25 -14.28
N ASP A 303 -3.69 -42.03 -13.50
CA ASP A 303 -3.61 -42.04 -12.04
C ASP A 303 -2.25 -42.61 -11.61
N ASP A 304 -1.47 -41.88 -10.82
CA ASP A 304 -1.29 -42.19 -9.39
C ASP A 304 -0.03 -41.56 -8.76
N PHE A 305 -0.19 -41.26 -7.47
CA PHE A 305 0.80 -40.81 -6.46
C PHE A 305 1.20 -39.33 -6.47
N TYR A 306 0.60 -38.55 -5.57
CA TYR A 306 1.22 -38.23 -4.27
C TYR A 306 0.22 -37.52 -3.33
N ASN A 307 -0.37 -38.31 -2.45
CA ASN A 307 -0.81 -37.91 -1.11
C ASN A 307 -0.16 -38.98 -0.22
N ASN A 308 0.66 -38.74 0.80
CA ASN A 308 0.47 -37.85 1.93
C ASN A 308 1.71 -37.94 2.85
N ASN A 309 1.80 -37.00 3.80
CA ASN A 309 2.41 -37.11 5.14
C ASN A 309 3.92 -36.82 5.36
N PHE A 310 4.15 -35.56 5.73
CA PHE A 310 4.76 -35.06 6.98
C PHE A 310 5.02 -36.10 8.12
N TYR A 311 6.28 -36.28 8.55
CA TYR A 311 6.91 -36.08 9.90
C TYR A 311 8.15 -36.98 10.13
N ASP A 312 9.16 -36.33 10.73
CA ASP A 312 10.26 -36.83 11.57
C ASP A 312 11.43 -37.63 10.98
N ALA A 313 12.63 -37.03 11.08
CA ALA A 313 13.80 -37.68 11.64
C ALA A 313 14.87 -36.62 11.99
N ASP A 314 15.03 -36.38 13.29
CA ASP A 314 16.33 -36.03 13.89
C ASP A 314 17.37 -37.09 13.51
N ASP A 315 18.60 -36.69 13.18
CA ASP A 315 19.82 -37.23 13.81
C ASP A 315 21.09 -36.58 13.23
N ASP A 316 21.79 -35.90 14.13
CA ASP A 316 23.21 -36.06 14.46
C ASP A 316 24.23 -36.25 13.31
N VAL A 317 25.07 -35.25 13.11
CA VAL A 317 26.46 -35.47 12.65
C VAL A 317 27.41 -34.80 13.64
N ASN A 318 27.88 -35.62 14.57
CA ASN A 318 28.95 -35.31 15.49
C ASN A 318 30.29 -35.18 14.77
N ASN A 319 31.09 -34.27 15.32
CA ASN A 319 32.51 -34.08 15.08
C ASN A 319 33.33 -35.35 15.32
N GLU A 320 34.39 -35.53 14.55
CA GLU A 320 35.58 -36.20 15.06
C GLU A 320 36.82 -35.35 14.77
N VAL A 321 37.65 -35.34 15.82
CA VAL A 321 38.79 -34.48 16.12
C VAL A 321 40.04 -35.15 15.60
N ASP A 322 41.06 -34.37 15.21
CA ASP A 322 42.43 -34.80 15.51
C ASP A 322 43.38 -33.62 15.77
N GLU A 323 44.31 -33.89 16.67
CA GLU A 323 45.12 -33.01 17.50
C GLU A 323 46.14 -32.11 16.75
N GLN A 324 46.46 -30.95 17.35
CA GLN A 324 47.84 -30.64 17.75
C GLN A 324 47.92 -29.43 18.71
N ILE A 325 48.49 -29.68 19.89
CA ILE A 325 48.88 -28.70 20.92
C ILE A 325 50.28 -28.17 20.63
N SER A 326 50.49 -26.88 20.91
CA SER A 326 51.73 -26.14 21.23
C SER A 326 51.77 -24.84 20.39
N ASP A 327 52.12 -23.65 20.84
CA ASP A 327 52.63 -23.14 22.10
C ASP A 327 52.57 -21.58 22.01
N ILE A 328 52.95 -20.90 23.11
CA ILE A 328 53.47 -19.50 23.15
C ILE A 328 52.49 -18.33 23.43
N ARG A 329 52.38 -18.07 24.74
CA ARG A 329 52.66 -16.82 25.49
C ARG A 329 52.06 -15.47 25.08
N LEU A 330 51.27 -14.97 26.03
CA LEU A 330 51.12 -13.56 26.43
C LEU A 330 52.47 -12.85 26.62
N THR A 331 52.59 -11.68 25.99
CA THR A 331 53.10 -10.42 26.57
C THR A 331 52.34 -9.26 25.94
#